data_AF-A0A521SG19-F1
#
_entry.id   AF-A0A521SG19-F1
#
_cell.length_a   1.000
_cell.length_b   1.000
_cell.length_c   1.000
_cell.angle_alpha   90.00
_cell.angle_beta   90.00
_cell.angle_gamma   90.00
#
_symmetry.space_group_name_H-M   'P 1'
#
loop_
_entity.id
_entity.type
_entity.pdbx_description
1 polymer ?
#
loop_
_entity_poly.entity_id
_entity_poly.type
_entity_poly.pdbx_seq_one_letter_code
_entity_poly.pdbx_strand_id
1 'polypeptide(L)'
;MANDIAPQNPIFISTWSRPKRVAFLVNPDSTNVSEINQIIRYCVGCWGGRFNGIFPTTGTEIPEQWWKAMVVLDPDIVFSFFPLEEKLIWKINRHILPARIFDITPKDRDQLSQRNLLSTYDIGAIDVQPLPRFVWVTRGWSQDPFFLYIKDFWEDTPDLTFVLRNFGTLSPVVSMDAAFRDLPYETLESKNIMPKAVLEKVISRVYSRTITPIDLCAMFANFPAPLEYQPFTRGFHLVVGDSPHDAMYAWNRGLTSESGQGRTWFWLPSSLAETSEIIRLLGEWIRFAFWGHNYDHIGRVISYSLETDQLKSIAEGIKEAAHFYFESIRLNPEQFPFPNAHPGGRGIREPRHVEQIPLSESKGLVRFPSPPFVADAHPNFGWMVDLEIQYHPERYGYTNIRPSWNLPKHLGIAEKFFDPYRQCRVVTGGLLSAAIASTEPSIGIRIPSDLTVVWTYLEKHHSNRHSRRTKGPPVRFRSLRVSDKGKYLQGLIQLFGNLFSCGHFFEDPFWRNTLLFMAGRPTDDFSTRKNRVHQALGDFFAGNASPVTVEGSRLDELADFMARRLLFRDPPPQVLTKEQLRSRFGQLRGEALKAGQDTDYRQARTNFDEYKDREFE
;
A
#
# COMPACT_ATOMS: atom_id res chain seq x y z
N MET A 1 39.09 20.03 14.21
CA MET A 1 38.04 20.86 13.60
C MET A 1 36.71 20.23 13.95
N ALA A 2 36.02 20.79 14.94
CA ALA A 2 34.65 20.40 15.23
C ALA A 2 33.80 20.93 14.07
N ASN A 3 33.20 20.05 13.28
CA ASN A 3 32.19 20.47 12.32
C ASN A 3 30.98 20.93 13.14
N ASP A 4 30.67 22.23 13.09
CA ASP A 4 29.38 22.75 13.49
C ASP A 4 28.32 22.03 12.64
N ILE A 5 27.71 20.99 13.22
CA ILE A 5 26.56 20.33 12.64
C ILE A 5 25.42 21.34 12.80
N ALA A 6 25.12 22.07 11.73
CA ALA A 6 23.95 22.94 11.69
C ALA A 6 22.73 22.14 12.18
N PRO A 7 21.91 22.71 13.09
CA PRO A 7 20.76 22.00 13.63
C PRO A 7 19.88 21.51 12.48
N GLN A 8 19.66 20.20 12.41
CA GLN A 8 18.77 19.64 11.40
C GLN A 8 17.36 20.18 11.67
N ASN A 9 16.73 20.73 10.64
CA ASN A 9 15.37 21.22 10.74
C ASN A 9 14.45 20.07 11.18
N PRO A 10 13.59 20.29 12.18
CA PRO A 10 12.63 19.27 12.59
C PRO A 10 11.71 18.90 11.41
N ILE A 11 11.31 17.64 11.35
CA ILE A 11 10.44 17.13 10.28
C ILE A 11 9.05 16.80 10.82
N PHE A 12 8.04 16.99 9.99
CA PHE A 12 6.68 16.54 10.29
C PHE A 12 6.49 15.08 9.87
N ILE A 13 5.87 14.29 10.72
CA ILE A 13 5.51 12.91 10.44
C ILE A 13 4.05 12.69 10.81
N SER A 14 3.29 12.10 9.89
CA SER A 14 1.95 11.60 10.17
C SER A 14 1.99 10.08 10.29
N THR A 15 1.33 9.55 11.32
CA THR A 15 1.24 8.11 11.58
C THR A 15 -0.20 7.64 11.70
N TRP A 16 -0.46 6.42 11.23
CA TRP A 16 -1.76 5.75 11.31
C TRP A 16 -1.58 4.31 11.73
N SER A 17 -2.38 3.86 12.70
CA SER A 17 -2.36 2.47 13.17
C SER A 17 -3.49 1.66 12.54
N ARG A 18 -3.14 0.47 12.04
CA ARG A 18 -4.08 -0.46 11.43
C ARG A 18 -3.73 -1.91 11.77
N PRO A 19 -4.70 -2.84 11.72
CA PRO A 19 -4.41 -4.26 11.86
C PRO A 19 -3.38 -4.75 10.84
N LYS A 20 -2.69 -5.85 11.17
CA LYS A 20 -1.91 -6.61 10.20
C LYS A 20 -2.85 -7.24 9.18
N ARG A 21 -2.52 -7.10 7.89
CA ARG A 21 -3.27 -7.69 6.79
C ARG A 21 -2.53 -8.92 6.30
N VAL A 22 -3.23 -10.04 6.20
CA VAL A 22 -2.66 -11.32 5.79
C VAL A 22 -3.36 -11.83 4.55
N ALA A 23 -2.59 -12.31 3.57
CA ALA A 23 -3.09 -13.11 2.47
C ALA A 23 -2.67 -14.56 2.67
N PHE A 24 -3.65 -15.43 2.87
CA PHE A 24 -3.46 -16.87 2.93
C PHE A 24 -3.56 -17.46 1.54
N LEU A 25 -2.56 -18.22 1.13
CA LEU A 25 -2.49 -18.88 -0.16
C LEU A 25 -2.75 -20.38 0.01
N VAL A 26 -3.78 -20.88 -0.67
CA VAL A 26 -4.24 -22.28 -0.60
C VAL A 26 -4.40 -22.87 -2.00
N ASN A 27 -4.12 -24.17 -2.15
CA ASN A 27 -4.35 -24.87 -3.40
C ASN A 27 -5.69 -25.58 -3.31
N PRO A 28 -6.74 -25.10 -4.00
CA PRO A 28 -8.09 -25.65 -3.87
C PRO A 28 -8.19 -27.13 -4.22
N ASP A 29 -7.28 -27.67 -5.04
CA ASP A 29 -7.30 -29.07 -5.46
C ASP A 29 -6.73 -30.01 -4.40
N SER A 30 -5.89 -29.51 -3.48
CA SER A 30 -5.22 -30.31 -2.45
C SER A 30 -5.57 -29.89 -1.02
N THR A 31 -6.13 -28.69 -0.83
CA THR A 31 -6.46 -28.14 0.47
C THR A 31 -7.72 -28.78 1.01
N ASN A 32 -7.62 -29.35 2.21
CA ASN A 32 -8.76 -29.92 2.90
C ASN A 32 -9.56 -28.84 3.67
N VAL A 33 -10.79 -29.19 4.07
CA VAL A 33 -11.68 -28.31 4.84
C VAL A 33 -11.04 -27.85 6.16
N SER A 34 -10.25 -28.70 6.81
CA SER A 34 -9.61 -28.40 8.09
C SER A 34 -8.55 -27.30 7.96
N GLU A 35 -7.78 -27.26 6.88
CA GLU A 35 -6.81 -26.19 6.60
C GLU A 35 -7.50 -24.82 6.46
N ILE A 36 -8.62 -24.77 5.73
CA ILE A 36 -9.42 -23.53 5.62
C ILE A 36 -9.99 -23.14 6.99
N ASN A 37 -10.50 -24.11 7.75
CA ASN A 37 -11.03 -23.86 9.08
C ASN A 37 -9.93 -23.36 10.05
N GLN A 38 -8.69 -23.86 9.95
CA GLN A 38 -7.55 -23.34 10.71
C GLN A 38 -7.27 -21.87 10.39
N ILE A 39 -7.30 -21.49 9.11
CA ILE A 39 -7.15 -20.08 8.70
C ILE A 39 -8.26 -19.22 9.30
N ILE A 40 -9.52 -19.69 9.21
CA ILE A 40 -10.68 -18.95 9.71
C ILE A 40 -10.61 -18.80 11.23
N ARG A 41 -10.25 -19.86 11.98
CA ARG A 41 -10.03 -19.80 13.44
C ARG A 41 -8.98 -18.76 13.80
N TYR A 42 -7.84 -18.77 13.11
CA TYR A 42 -6.80 -17.77 13.30
C TYR A 42 -7.33 -16.35 13.07
N CYS A 43 -8.04 -16.14 11.96
CA CYS A 43 -8.58 -14.84 11.62
C CYS A 43 -9.64 -14.36 12.62
N VAL A 44 -10.53 -15.24 13.09
CA VAL A 44 -11.52 -14.90 14.12
C VAL A 44 -10.84 -14.55 15.45
N GLY A 45 -9.70 -15.15 15.76
CA GLY A 45 -8.92 -14.85 16.96
C GLY A 45 -8.16 -13.53 16.93
N CYS A 46 -8.04 -12.86 15.78
CA CYS A 46 -7.19 -11.67 15.61
C CYS A 46 -7.99 -10.40 15.27
N TRP A 47 -7.57 -9.26 15.82
CA TRP A 47 -8.11 -7.96 15.45
C TRP A 47 -7.88 -7.67 13.97
N GLY A 48 -8.95 -7.27 13.25
CA GLY A 48 -8.94 -7.07 11.81
C GLY A 48 -8.92 -8.35 10.98
N GLY A 49 -8.94 -9.54 11.63
CA GLY A 49 -8.76 -10.80 10.93
C GLY A 49 -9.88 -11.13 9.96
N ARG A 50 -11.09 -10.57 10.12
CA ARG A 50 -12.15 -10.64 9.10
C ARG A 50 -11.69 -10.15 7.73
N PHE A 51 -10.76 -9.21 7.68
CA PHE A 51 -10.24 -8.63 6.45
C PHE A 51 -8.94 -9.28 5.96
N ASN A 52 -8.52 -10.38 6.57
CA ASN A 52 -7.51 -11.25 5.97
C ASN A 52 -8.15 -12.03 4.81
N GLY A 53 -7.44 -12.15 3.69
CA GLY A 53 -7.95 -12.83 2.50
C GLY A 53 -7.43 -14.26 2.37
N ILE A 54 -8.25 -15.16 1.81
CA ILE A 54 -7.87 -16.52 1.40
C ILE A 54 -7.92 -16.59 -0.12
N PHE A 55 -6.80 -16.88 -0.77
CA PHE A 55 -6.67 -16.81 -2.23
C PHE A 55 -6.24 -18.16 -2.81
N PRO A 56 -6.87 -18.60 -3.92
CA PRO A 56 -6.46 -19.81 -4.63
C PRO A 56 -5.12 -19.59 -5.34
N THR A 57 -4.31 -20.63 -5.36
CA THR A 57 -3.03 -20.66 -6.07
C THR A 57 -2.60 -22.08 -6.39
N THR A 58 -1.88 -22.25 -7.50
CA THR A 58 -1.21 -23.52 -7.85
C THR A 58 0.24 -23.55 -7.33
N GLY A 59 0.70 -22.46 -6.71
CA GLY A 59 2.10 -22.24 -6.30
C GLY A 59 2.94 -21.52 -7.34
N THR A 60 2.45 -21.54 -8.59
CA THR A 60 3.09 -20.89 -9.74
C THR A 60 2.34 -19.61 -10.13
N GLU A 61 1.02 -19.61 -9.93
CA GLU A 61 0.14 -18.50 -10.27
C GLU A 61 -1.09 -18.38 -9.36
N ILE A 62 -1.69 -17.20 -9.39
CA ILE A 62 -2.96 -16.85 -8.76
C ILE A 62 -3.87 -16.37 -9.90
N PRO A 63 -5.11 -16.88 -10.03
CA PRO A 63 -6.02 -16.46 -11.09
C PRO A 63 -6.25 -14.94 -11.07
N GLU A 64 -6.45 -14.34 -12.24
CA GLU A 64 -6.36 -12.87 -12.41
C GLU A 64 -7.32 -12.08 -11.51
N GLN A 65 -8.57 -12.51 -11.38
CA GLN A 65 -9.55 -11.79 -10.55
C GLN A 65 -9.22 -11.89 -9.05
N TRP A 66 -8.76 -13.06 -8.60
CA TRP A 66 -8.27 -13.24 -7.24
C TRP A 66 -6.98 -12.45 -6.99
N TRP A 67 -6.09 -12.37 -7.98
CA TRP A 67 -4.88 -11.57 -7.93
C TRP A 67 -5.19 -10.08 -7.76
N LYS A 68 -6.18 -9.57 -8.52
CA LYS A 68 -6.66 -8.18 -8.37
C LYS A 68 -7.10 -7.90 -6.93
N ALA A 69 -7.89 -8.80 -6.33
CA ALA A 69 -8.31 -8.67 -4.94
C ALA A 69 -7.14 -8.67 -3.95
N MET A 70 -6.15 -9.55 -4.17
CA MET A 70 -4.94 -9.62 -3.34
C MET A 70 -4.11 -8.34 -3.43
N VAL A 71 -4.01 -7.73 -4.62
CA VAL A 71 -3.33 -6.44 -4.82
C VAL A 71 -4.05 -5.32 -4.06
N VAL A 72 -5.38 -5.30 -4.08
CA VAL A 72 -6.18 -4.30 -3.35
C VAL A 72 -6.12 -4.49 -1.83
N LEU A 73 -6.08 -5.73 -1.35
CA LEU A 73 -5.87 -6.03 0.06
C LEU A 73 -4.54 -5.45 0.58
N ASP A 74 -3.50 -5.49 -0.28
CA ASP A 74 -2.13 -5.05 0.00
C ASP A 74 -1.56 -5.68 1.29
N PRO A 75 -1.49 -7.03 1.37
CA PRO A 75 -1.19 -7.75 2.61
C PRO A 75 0.22 -7.47 3.13
N ASP A 76 0.37 -7.25 4.43
CA ASP A 76 1.68 -7.13 5.09
C ASP A 76 2.43 -8.46 5.10
N ILE A 77 1.68 -9.56 5.19
CA ILE A 77 2.20 -10.91 5.27
C ILE A 77 1.48 -11.77 4.24
N VAL A 78 2.26 -12.53 3.47
CA VAL A 78 1.74 -13.61 2.64
C VAL A 78 2.10 -14.93 3.30
N PHE A 79 1.09 -15.75 3.58
CA PHE A 79 1.25 -17.05 4.23
C PHE A 79 0.71 -18.14 3.31
N SER A 80 1.60 -19.00 2.81
CA SER A 80 1.24 -20.10 1.91
C SER A 80 1.33 -21.44 2.63
N PHE A 81 0.30 -22.26 2.46
CA PHE A 81 0.26 -23.61 3.04
C PHE A 81 1.12 -24.61 2.27
N PHE A 82 1.82 -24.18 1.23
CA PHE A 82 2.69 -25.01 0.41
C PHE A 82 3.76 -24.15 -0.27
N PRO A 83 4.83 -24.76 -0.84
CA PRO A 83 5.94 -24.00 -1.42
C PRO A 83 5.51 -23.12 -2.59
N LEU A 84 6.04 -21.89 -2.63
CA LEU A 84 5.84 -20.97 -3.76
C LEU A 84 7.03 -20.99 -4.72
N GLU A 85 6.74 -20.90 -6.02
CA GLU A 85 7.77 -20.71 -7.04
C GLU A 85 8.33 -19.28 -7.01
N GLU A 86 9.62 -19.14 -7.34
CA GLU A 86 10.32 -17.85 -7.37
C GLU A 86 9.66 -16.83 -8.32
N LYS A 87 9.06 -17.31 -9.43
CA LYS A 87 8.33 -16.44 -10.37
C LYS A 87 7.12 -15.77 -9.71
N LEU A 88 6.35 -16.53 -8.92
CA LEU A 88 5.20 -15.99 -8.19
C LEU A 88 5.64 -15.07 -7.06
N ILE A 89 6.69 -15.45 -6.31
CA ILE A 89 7.28 -14.59 -5.26
C ILE A 89 7.73 -13.24 -5.86
N TRP A 90 8.38 -13.26 -7.03
CA TRP A 90 8.78 -12.05 -7.72
C TRP A 90 7.58 -11.18 -8.10
N LYS A 91 6.51 -11.79 -8.64
CA LYS A 91 5.25 -11.09 -8.96
C LYS A 91 4.63 -10.45 -7.70
N ILE A 92 4.58 -11.18 -6.58
CA ILE A 92 4.12 -10.70 -5.27
C ILE A 92 4.96 -9.51 -4.81
N ASN A 93 6.29 -9.60 -4.87
CA ASN A 93 7.17 -8.53 -4.43
C ASN A 93 7.11 -7.29 -5.33
N ARG A 94 6.86 -7.46 -6.63
CA ARG A 94 6.72 -6.35 -7.57
C ARG A 94 5.44 -5.54 -7.35
N HIS A 95 4.31 -6.21 -7.12
CA HIS A 95 3.01 -5.55 -7.10
C HIS A 95 2.48 -5.29 -5.69
N ILE A 96 2.82 -6.15 -4.73
CA ILE A 96 2.35 -6.07 -3.35
C ILE A 96 3.50 -5.61 -2.47
N LEU A 97 4.62 -6.32 -2.44
CA LEU A 97 5.76 -6.10 -1.53
C LEU A 97 5.42 -6.33 -0.05
N PRO A 98 4.97 -7.53 0.35
CA PRO A 98 4.73 -7.83 1.76
C PRO A 98 6.03 -7.70 2.58
N ALA A 99 5.90 -7.41 3.87
CA ALA A 99 7.03 -7.38 4.79
C ALA A 99 7.61 -8.79 4.99
N ARG A 100 6.78 -9.83 4.93
CA ARG A 100 7.19 -11.24 5.03
C ARG A 100 6.39 -12.15 4.11
N ILE A 101 7.08 -13.17 3.60
CA ILE A 101 6.48 -14.31 2.91
C ILE A 101 6.84 -15.58 3.67
N PHE A 102 5.81 -16.30 4.10
CA PHE A 102 5.91 -17.63 4.68
C PHE A 102 5.35 -18.64 3.69
N ASP A 103 6.05 -19.73 3.50
CA ASP A 103 5.56 -20.85 2.72
C ASP A 103 5.95 -22.16 3.39
N ILE A 104 4.95 -22.98 3.72
CA ILE A 104 5.15 -24.24 4.44
C ILE A 104 5.77 -25.25 3.47
N THR A 105 6.96 -25.75 3.79
CA THR A 105 7.60 -26.81 3.02
C THR A 105 7.03 -28.19 3.37
N PRO A 106 7.22 -29.23 2.54
CA PRO A 106 6.84 -30.59 2.91
C PRO A 106 7.45 -31.02 4.25
N LYS A 107 8.71 -30.64 4.51
CA LYS A 107 9.38 -30.90 5.79
C LYS A 107 8.69 -30.20 6.96
N ASP A 108 8.23 -28.96 6.78
CA ASP A 108 7.49 -28.26 7.82
C ASP A 108 6.14 -28.95 8.08
N ARG A 109 5.45 -29.44 7.04
CA ARG A 109 4.22 -30.26 7.18
C ARG A 109 4.45 -31.59 7.89
N ASP A 110 5.63 -32.19 7.76
CA ASP A 110 5.96 -33.44 8.47
C ASP A 110 6.26 -33.16 9.96
N GLN A 111 6.84 -31.99 10.27
CA GLN A 111 7.18 -31.59 11.63
C GLN A 111 6.00 -30.99 12.40
N LEU A 112 5.19 -30.18 11.71
CA LEU A 112 4.00 -29.57 12.23
C LEU A 112 2.85 -30.56 12.03
N SER A 113 2.18 -30.96 13.12
CA SER A 113 0.97 -31.76 12.98
C SER A 113 -0.01 -31.08 12.01
N GLN A 114 -0.80 -31.84 11.25
CA GLN A 114 -1.80 -31.30 10.30
C GLN A 114 -2.74 -30.25 10.92
N ARG A 115 -2.90 -30.25 12.25
CA ARG A 115 -3.76 -29.33 13.02
C ARG A 115 -3.08 -28.00 13.41
N ASN A 116 -1.77 -27.88 13.26
CA ASN A 116 -0.97 -26.75 13.74
C ASN A 116 -0.05 -26.20 12.64
N LEU A 117 -0.57 -26.12 11.41
CA LEU A 117 0.19 -25.56 10.28
C LEU A 117 0.38 -24.04 10.38
N LEU A 118 -0.42 -23.37 11.21
CA LEU A 118 -0.42 -21.92 11.38
C LEU A 118 -0.14 -21.56 12.85
N SER A 119 1.01 -20.94 13.11
CA SER A 119 1.33 -20.40 14.43
C SER A 119 0.91 -18.95 14.55
N THR A 120 0.25 -18.60 15.66
CA THR A 120 -0.12 -17.21 15.96
C THR A 120 1.11 -16.30 16.08
N TYR A 121 2.27 -16.86 16.45
CA TYR A 121 3.53 -16.13 16.59
C TYR A 121 4.18 -15.75 15.25
N ASP A 122 3.91 -16.50 14.17
CA ASP A 122 4.49 -16.20 12.86
C ASP A 122 3.99 -14.85 12.34
N ILE A 123 2.70 -14.59 12.53
CA ILE A 123 2.04 -13.36 12.12
C ILE A 123 2.09 -12.33 13.25
N GLY A 124 1.86 -12.75 14.49
CA GLY A 124 1.89 -11.90 15.69
C GLY A 124 0.89 -10.75 15.62
N ALA A 125 -0.34 -10.99 15.18
CA ALA A 125 -1.41 -9.99 15.18
C ALA A 125 -2.03 -9.85 16.59
N ILE A 126 -2.55 -8.67 16.92
CA ILE A 126 -3.30 -8.45 18.18
C ILE A 126 -4.49 -9.41 18.24
N ASP A 127 -4.73 -10.00 19.40
CA ASP A 127 -5.88 -10.86 19.65
C ASP A 127 -7.19 -10.05 19.78
N VAL A 128 -8.33 -10.74 19.65
CA VAL A 128 -9.66 -10.14 19.89
C VAL A 128 -10.04 -10.09 21.38
N GLN A 129 -9.22 -10.65 22.27
CA GLN A 129 -9.54 -10.81 23.69
C GLN A 129 -9.95 -9.49 24.38
N PRO A 130 -9.34 -8.32 24.12
CA PRO A 130 -9.73 -7.09 24.79
C PRO A 130 -11.03 -6.48 24.25
N LEU A 131 -11.50 -6.93 23.09
CA LEU A 131 -12.61 -6.29 22.37
C LEU A 131 -13.96 -6.39 23.08
N PRO A 132 -14.39 -7.52 23.66
CA PRO A 132 -15.68 -7.59 24.36
C PRO A 132 -15.86 -6.51 25.43
N ARG A 133 -14.85 -6.34 26.31
CA ARG A 133 -14.87 -5.29 27.35
C ARG A 133 -14.83 -3.90 26.74
N PHE A 134 -13.99 -3.69 25.73
CA PHE A 134 -13.90 -2.38 25.08
C PHE A 134 -15.22 -1.99 24.38
N VAL A 135 -15.86 -2.92 23.67
CA VAL A 135 -17.19 -2.74 23.07
C VAL A 135 -18.22 -2.42 24.13
N TRP A 136 -18.22 -3.15 25.24
CA TRP A 136 -19.12 -2.88 26.36
C TRP A 136 -18.94 -1.46 26.88
N VAL A 137 -17.72 -1.04 27.20
CA VAL A 137 -17.46 0.30 27.76
C VAL A 137 -17.77 1.42 26.76
N THR A 138 -17.65 1.16 25.44
CA THR A 138 -17.83 2.17 24.39
C THR A 138 -19.20 2.16 23.70
N ARG A 139 -20.14 1.31 24.12
CA ARG A 139 -21.45 1.08 23.47
C ARG A 139 -22.36 2.31 23.34
N GLY A 140 -22.05 3.42 24.00
CA GLY A 140 -22.86 4.65 23.98
C GLY A 140 -24.30 4.40 24.45
N TRP A 141 -25.24 5.22 23.98
CA TRP A 141 -26.67 5.11 24.28
C TRP A 141 -27.41 4.11 23.36
N SER A 142 -26.69 3.30 22.59
CA SER A 142 -27.28 2.30 21.72
C SER A 142 -27.78 1.08 22.51
N GLN A 143 -28.53 0.18 21.86
CA GLN A 143 -28.96 -1.08 22.49
C GLN A 143 -27.75 -1.81 23.10
N ASP A 144 -27.91 -2.30 24.33
CA ASP A 144 -26.86 -3.05 25.01
C ASP A 144 -26.46 -4.27 24.15
N PRO A 145 -25.16 -4.43 23.86
CA PRO A 145 -24.69 -5.56 23.09
C PRO A 145 -24.84 -6.83 23.91
N PHE A 146 -25.24 -7.91 23.25
CA PHE A 146 -25.27 -9.23 23.84
C PHE A 146 -24.20 -10.10 23.18
N PHE A 147 -23.36 -10.77 23.96
CA PHE A 147 -22.25 -11.54 23.40
C PHE A 147 -22.57 -13.03 23.32
N LEU A 148 -22.36 -13.64 22.16
CA LEU A 148 -22.41 -15.08 22.01
C LEU A 148 -20.98 -15.65 22.04
N TYR A 149 -20.57 -16.18 23.18
CA TYR A 149 -19.22 -16.73 23.36
C TYR A 149 -19.19 -18.21 22.95
N ILE A 150 -18.76 -18.45 21.71
CA ILE A 150 -18.71 -19.78 21.11
C ILE A 150 -17.31 -20.38 21.31
N LYS A 151 -17.19 -21.39 22.18
CA LYS A 151 -15.91 -22.01 22.55
C LYS A 151 -15.49 -23.07 21.54
N ASP A 152 -14.24 -23.00 21.08
CA ASP A 152 -13.64 -23.96 20.16
C ASP A 152 -12.87 -25.08 20.88
N PHE A 153 -13.08 -26.34 20.48
CA PHE A 153 -12.34 -27.49 21.00
C PHE A 153 -11.57 -28.26 19.90
N TRP A 154 -11.27 -27.61 18.76
CA TRP A 154 -10.34 -28.08 17.71
C TRP A 154 -10.76 -29.31 16.89
N GLU A 155 -11.96 -29.86 17.11
CA GLU A 155 -12.50 -30.96 16.30
C GLU A 155 -13.43 -30.43 15.21
N ASP A 156 -13.04 -30.62 13.94
CA ASP A 156 -13.86 -30.22 12.79
C ASP A 156 -15.03 -31.19 12.56
N THR A 157 -16.20 -30.87 13.10
CA THR A 157 -17.47 -31.48 12.68
C THR A 157 -18.14 -30.62 11.60
N PRO A 158 -19.06 -31.17 10.78
CA PRO A 158 -19.84 -30.37 9.83
C PRO A 158 -20.58 -29.21 10.50
N ASP A 159 -21.18 -29.47 11.67
CA ASP A 159 -21.90 -28.47 12.45
C ASP A 159 -20.99 -27.37 13.00
N LEU A 160 -19.81 -27.75 13.52
CA LEU A 160 -18.84 -26.75 13.98
C LEU A 160 -18.29 -25.94 12.81
N THR A 161 -18.09 -26.56 11.65
CA THR A 161 -17.63 -25.86 10.43
C THR A 161 -18.65 -24.80 10.01
N PHE A 162 -19.94 -25.13 10.05
CA PHE A 162 -21.02 -24.15 9.84
C PHE A 162 -20.94 -22.97 10.80
N VAL A 163 -20.78 -23.25 12.11
CA VAL A 163 -20.76 -22.19 13.12
C VAL A 163 -19.49 -21.35 13.04
N LEU A 164 -18.33 -21.98 12.85
CA LEU A 164 -17.05 -21.31 12.66
C LEU A 164 -17.09 -20.33 11.48
N ARG A 165 -17.59 -20.78 10.33
CA ARG A 165 -17.58 -19.97 9.10
C ARG A 165 -18.56 -18.80 9.15
N ASN A 166 -19.67 -18.93 9.85
CA ASN A 166 -20.73 -17.90 9.88
C ASN A 166 -20.71 -17.00 11.12
N PHE A 167 -20.27 -17.53 12.26
CA PHE A 167 -20.32 -16.82 13.55
C PHE A 167 -18.95 -16.74 14.22
N GLY A 168 -18.00 -17.59 13.83
CA GLY A 168 -16.68 -17.69 14.43
C GLY A 168 -16.70 -18.43 15.77
N THR A 169 -15.52 -18.92 16.17
CA THR A 169 -15.28 -19.58 17.46
C THR A 169 -14.02 -18.98 18.10
N LEU A 170 -13.92 -19.07 19.42
CA LEU A 170 -12.76 -18.59 20.18
C LEU A 170 -12.19 -19.70 21.05
N SER A 171 -10.86 -19.71 21.18
CA SER A 171 -10.18 -20.67 22.04
C SER A 171 -10.54 -20.43 23.51
N PRO A 172 -10.94 -21.47 24.27
CA PRO A 172 -11.39 -21.34 25.66
C PRO A 172 -10.20 -21.26 26.62
N VAL A 173 -9.43 -20.17 26.52
CA VAL A 173 -8.34 -19.86 27.45
C VAL A 173 -8.85 -19.02 28.62
N VAL A 174 -8.20 -19.12 29.78
CA VAL A 174 -8.58 -18.41 31.02
C VAL A 174 -8.73 -16.90 30.78
N SER A 175 -7.84 -16.32 29.98
CA SER A 175 -7.86 -14.90 29.65
C SER A 175 -9.04 -14.50 28.78
N MET A 176 -9.49 -15.36 27.88
CA MET A 176 -10.70 -15.16 27.07
C MET A 176 -11.96 -15.30 27.93
N ASP A 177 -12.04 -16.30 28.81
CA ASP A 177 -13.14 -16.44 29.76
C ASP A 177 -13.25 -15.20 30.67
N ALA A 178 -12.11 -14.66 31.11
CA ALA A 178 -12.07 -13.41 31.87
C ALA A 178 -12.51 -12.18 31.06
N ALA A 179 -12.33 -12.16 29.74
CA ALA A 179 -12.77 -11.06 28.88
C ALA A 179 -14.30 -10.90 28.86
N PHE A 180 -15.04 -12.00 28.99
CA PHE A 180 -16.51 -11.98 29.03
C PHE A 180 -17.09 -11.87 30.44
N ARG A 181 -16.27 -11.98 31.49
CA ARG A 181 -16.74 -11.86 32.89
C ARG A 181 -17.43 -10.51 33.11
N ASP A 182 -18.60 -10.56 33.74
CA ASP A 182 -19.47 -9.41 34.04
C ASP A 182 -20.11 -8.73 32.82
N LEU A 183 -20.02 -9.34 31.63
CA LEU A 183 -20.74 -8.92 30.44
C LEU A 183 -22.04 -9.73 30.28
N PRO A 184 -23.05 -9.21 29.55
CA PRO A 184 -24.19 -10.03 29.14
C PRO A 184 -23.75 -10.97 28.01
N TYR A 185 -23.42 -12.22 28.36
CA TYR A 185 -23.04 -13.23 27.38
C TYR A 185 -23.73 -14.57 27.62
N GLU A 186 -23.76 -15.39 26.57
CA GLU A 186 -24.14 -16.80 26.63
C GLU A 186 -23.01 -17.64 26.04
N THR A 187 -22.65 -18.72 26.73
CA THR A 187 -21.61 -19.64 26.28
C THR A 187 -22.23 -20.79 25.49
N LEU A 188 -21.64 -21.09 24.33
CA LEU A 188 -21.93 -22.28 23.56
C LEU A 188 -20.67 -23.14 23.45
N GLU A 189 -20.75 -24.39 23.89
CA GLU A 189 -19.64 -25.33 23.83
C GLU A 189 -19.68 -26.15 22.53
N SER A 190 -18.59 -26.18 21.74
CA SER A 190 -18.58 -26.79 20.41
C SER A 190 -19.04 -28.25 20.34
N LYS A 191 -18.88 -29.03 21.41
CA LYS A 191 -19.22 -30.47 21.43
C LYS A 191 -20.69 -30.75 21.18
N ASN A 192 -21.58 -29.80 21.48
CA ASN A 192 -23.03 -29.95 21.37
C ASN A 192 -23.66 -28.86 20.49
N ILE A 193 -22.88 -28.23 19.62
CA ILE A 193 -23.36 -27.15 18.78
C ILE A 193 -24.16 -27.72 17.61
N MET A 194 -25.39 -27.23 17.47
CA MET A 194 -26.25 -27.50 16.32
C MET A 194 -26.50 -26.20 15.54
N PRO A 195 -26.35 -26.19 14.20
CA PRO A 195 -26.58 -25.02 13.35
C PRO A 195 -27.89 -24.30 13.65
N LYS A 196 -28.97 -25.08 13.77
CA LYS A 196 -30.31 -24.62 14.15
C LYS A 196 -30.32 -23.84 15.46
N ALA A 197 -29.78 -24.43 16.52
CA ALA A 197 -29.79 -23.83 17.85
C ALA A 197 -29.01 -22.51 17.90
N VAL A 198 -27.92 -22.39 17.13
CA VAL A 198 -27.16 -21.15 17.02
C VAL A 198 -27.96 -20.08 16.27
N LEU A 199 -28.58 -20.43 15.14
CA LEU A 199 -29.45 -19.52 14.40
C LEU A 199 -30.61 -19.02 15.26
N GLU A 200 -31.31 -19.92 15.97
CA GLU A 200 -32.40 -19.56 16.88
C GLU A 200 -31.95 -18.61 17.99
N LYS A 201 -30.73 -18.78 18.52
CA LYS A 201 -30.18 -17.87 19.55
C LYS A 201 -29.84 -16.50 18.99
N VAL A 202 -29.29 -16.43 17.78
CA VAL A 202 -29.00 -15.14 17.13
C VAL A 202 -30.30 -14.43 16.71
N ILE A 203 -31.31 -15.18 16.27
CA ILE A 203 -32.63 -14.65 15.86
C ILE A 203 -33.47 -14.25 17.07
N SER A 204 -33.61 -15.06 18.12
CA SER A 204 -34.46 -14.76 19.29
C SER A 204 -34.10 -13.44 20.00
N ARG A 205 -32.92 -12.92 19.69
CA ARG A 205 -32.33 -11.73 20.26
C ARG A 205 -32.29 -10.55 19.30
N VAL A 206 -33.16 -10.50 18.28
CA VAL A 206 -33.24 -9.39 17.27
C VAL A 206 -33.12 -7.99 17.89
N TYR A 207 -33.81 -7.75 19.01
CA TYR A 207 -33.85 -6.43 19.66
C TYR A 207 -32.60 -6.10 20.49
N SER A 208 -31.68 -7.04 20.62
CA SER A 208 -30.36 -6.82 21.21
C SER A 208 -29.31 -6.97 20.12
N ARG A 209 -28.28 -6.13 20.18
CA ARG A 209 -27.17 -6.23 19.24
C ARG A 209 -26.33 -7.48 19.58
N THR A 210 -26.70 -8.64 19.03
CA THR A 210 -25.96 -9.89 19.23
C THR A 210 -24.62 -9.80 18.51
N ILE A 211 -23.54 -9.99 19.25
CA ILE A 211 -22.15 -9.96 18.78
C ILE A 211 -21.59 -11.37 18.89
N THR A 212 -21.15 -11.92 17.76
CA THR A 212 -20.46 -13.21 17.73
C THR A 212 -18.95 -13.00 17.46
N PRO A 213 -18.10 -14.03 17.62
CA PRO A 213 -16.66 -13.90 17.42
C PRO A 213 -16.23 -13.29 16.08
N ILE A 214 -16.93 -13.61 14.98
CA ILE A 214 -16.62 -13.05 13.66
C ILE A 214 -16.93 -11.54 13.57
N ASP A 215 -17.86 -11.03 14.38
CA ASP A 215 -18.09 -9.58 14.47
C ASP A 215 -16.96 -8.91 15.25
N LEU A 216 -16.51 -9.53 16.35
CA LEU A 216 -15.40 -9.02 17.17
C LEU A 216 -14.13 -8.84 16.32
N CYS A 217 -13.76 -9.82 15.50
CA CYS A 217 -12.55 -9.70 14.67
C CYS A 217 -12.66 -8.63 13.57
N ALA A 218 -13.86 -8.15 13.24
CA ALA A 218 -14.08 -7.05 12.31
C ALA A 218 -14.18 -5.67 13.00
N MET A 219 -14.51 -5.62 14.29
CA MET A 219 -14.75 -4.38 15.02
C MET A 219 -13.49 -3.51 15.11
N PHE A 220 -13.70 -2.20 14.97
CA PHE A 220 -12.65 -1.15 15.00
C PHE A 220 -11.52 -1.34 13.98
N ALA A 221 -11.65 -2.28 13.05
CA ALA A 221 -10.78 -2.41 11.90
C ALA A 221 -11.40 -1.66 10.71
N ASN A 222 -10.57 -0.96 9.96
CA ASN A 222 -10.99 -0.31 8.72
C ASN A 222 -10.90 -1.29 7.55
N PHE A 223 -11.76 -1.07 6.55
CA PHE A 223 -11.65 -1.79 5.29
C PHE A 223 -10.28 -1.55 4.66
N PRO A 224 -9.66 -2.57 4.02
CA PRO A 224 -8.32 -2.43 3.47
C PRO A 224 -8.16 -1.32 2.43
N ALA A 225 -9.22 -1.10 1.63
CA ALA A 225 -9.29 -0.07 0.61
C ALA A 225 -10.75 0.35 0.38
N PRO A 226 -11.01 1.62 0.03
CA PRO A 226 -12.29 2.02 -0.52
C PRO A 226 -12.45 1.45 -1.94
N LEU A 227 -13.58 0.82 -2.19
CA LEU A 227 -13.87 0.14 -3.45
C LEU A 227 -14.80 1.00 -4.32
N GLU A 228 -14.57 0.96 -5.63
CA GLU A 228 -15.49 1.49 -6.62
C GLU A 228 -16.83 0.76 -6.53
N TYR A 229 -17.88 1.48 -6.85
CA TYR A 229 -19.21 0.91 -6.93
C TYR A 229 -19.26 -0.21 -7.98
N GLN A 230 -19.72 -1.39 -7.56
CA GLN A 230 -20.00 -2.51 -8.46
C GLN A 230 -21.35 -3.16 -8.10
N PRO A 231 -22.33 -3.21 -9.03
CA PRO A 231 -23.65 -3.77 -8.76
C PRO A 231 -23.62 -5.21 -8.21
N PHE A 232 -22.68 -6.02 -8.70
CA PHE A 232 -22.53 -7.41 -8.29
C PHE A 232 -22.16 -7.55 -6.80
N THR A 233 -21.40 -6.61 -6.23
CA THR A 233 -20.96 -6.69 -4.83
C THR A 233 -21.92 -6.02 -3.86
N ARG A 234 -23.08 -5.52 -4.34
CA ARG A 234 -24.14 -5.00 -3.48
C ARG A 234 -25.10 -6.10 -3.05
N GLY A 235 -25.75 -5.89 -1.92
CA GLY A 235 -26.76 -6.81 -1.43
C GLY A 235 -26.17 -8.04 -0.74
N PHE A 236 -27.06 -8.99 -0.47
CA PHE A 236 -26.77 -10.16 0.35
C PHE A 236 -26.34 -11.35 -0.49
N HIS A 237 -25.21 -11.98 -0.16
CA HIS A 237 -24.69 -13.16 -0.86
C HIS A 237 -24.81 -14.41 0.02
N LEU A 238 -25.75 -15.29 -0.30
CA LEU A 238 -25.82 -16.63 0.24
C LEU A 238 -24.90 -17.54 -0.57
N VAL A 239 -23.81 -18.00 0.03
CA VAL A 239 -22.85 -18.89 -0.63
C VAL A 239 -23.17 -20.31 -0.25
N VAL A 240 -23.46 -21.16 -1.23
CA VAL A 240 -23.87 -22.56 -0.99
C VAL A 240 -22.85 -23.51 -1.60
N GLY A 241 -22.41 -24.50 -0.85
CA GLY A 241 -21.53 -25.54 -1.36
C GLY A 241 -20.42 -25.93 -0.42
N ASP A 242 -19.78 -27.05 -0.75
CA ASP A 242 -18.79 -27.70 0.10
C ASP A 242 -17.36 -27.59 -0.45
N SER A 243 -17.17 -26.96 -1.61
CA SER A 243 -15.83 -26.81 -2.19
C SER A 243 -14.98 -25.78 -1.45
N PRO A 244 -13.64 -25.90 -1.52
CA PRO A 244 -12.72 -24.86 -1.09
C PRO A 244 -13.03 -23.48 -1.68
N HIS A 245 -13.47 -23.41 -2.94
CA HIS A 245 -13.84 -22.16 -3.59
C HIS A 245 -15.05 -21.49 -2.97
N ASP A 246 -16.08 -22.26 -2.59
CA ASP A 246 -17.26 -21.74 -1.89
C ASP A 246 -16.85 -21.10 -0.55
N ALA A 247 -15.99 -21.79 0.21
CA ALA A 247 -15.48 -21.31 1.49
C ALA A 247 -14.63 -20.03 1.32
N MET A 248 -13.73 -20.01 0.35
CA MET A 248 -12.89 -18.84 0.03
C MET A 248 -13.74 -17.64 -0.38
N TYR A 249 -14.75 -17.84 -1.22
CA TYR A 249 -15.63 -16.78 -1.67
C TYR A 249 -16.45 -16.20 -0.51
N ALA A 250 -17.08 -17.05 0.30
CA ALA A 250 -17.83 -16.63 1.49
C ALA A 250 -16.95 -15.83 2.45
N TRP A 251 -15.73 -16.30 2.70
CA TRP A 251 -14.78 -15.58 3.55
C TRP A 251 -14.37 -14.25 2.91
N ASN A 252 -13.88 -14.24 1.67
CA ASN A 252 -13.40 -13.01 1.03
C ASN A 252 -14.51 -12.00 0.71
N ARG A 253 -15.79 -12.37 0.82
CA ARG A 253 -16.91 -11.44 0.65
C ARG A 253 -16.81 -10.22 1.57
N GLY A 254 -16.25 -10.35 2.77
CA GLY A 254 -16.02 -9.22 3.67
C GLY A 254 -15.00 -8.20 3.17
N LEU A 255 -14.18 -8.54 2.16
CA LEU A 255 -13.31 -7.59 1.49
C LEU A 255 -14.07 -6.70 0.51
N THR A 256 -15.25 -7.13 0.03
CA THR A 256 -16.06 -6.42 -0.97
C THR A 256 -17.38 -5.87 -0.42
N SER A 257 -17.71 -6.17 0.84
CA SER A 257 -18.93 -5.68 1.47
C SER A 257 -18.91 -4.16 1.65
N GLU A 258 -20.00 -3.50 1.27
CA GLU A 258 -20.18 -2.08 1.59
C GLU A 258 -20.29 -1.91 3.12
N SER A 259 -19.63 -0.88 3.66
CA SER A 259 -19.75 -0.55 5.08
C SER A 259 -21.19 -0.13 5.42
N GLY A 260 -21.71 -0.60 6.54
CA GLY A 260 -22.98 -0.11 7.12
C GLY A 260 -24.24 -0.92 6.79
N GLN A 261 -24.16 -1.95 5.94
CA GLN A 261 -25.31 -2.81 5.59
C GLN A 261 -25.49 -4.03 6.51
N GLY A 262 -24.84 -4.04 7.68
CA GLY A 262 -24.77 -5.22 8.55
C GLY A 262 -23.97 -6.37 7.91
N ARG A 263 -24.43 -7.61 8.10
CA ARG A 263 -23.82 -8.79 7.48
C ARG A 263 -24.42 -9.04 6.10
N THR A 264 -23.60 -8.89 5.07
CA THR A 264 -24.03 -9.01 3.66
C THR A 264 -23.75 -10.37 3.04
N TRP A 265 -23.46 -11.38 3.86
CA TRP A 265 -23.12 -12.71 3.38
C TRP A 265 -23.38 -13.79 4.42
N PHE A 266 -23.51 -15.03 3.94
CA PHE A 266 -23.61 -16.23 4.75
C PHE A 266 -23.15 -17.45 3.95
N TRP A 267 -22.56 -18.44 4.60
CA TRP A 267 -22.16 -19.71 4.00
C TRP A 267 -23.08 -20.85 4.45
N LEU A 268 -23.53 -21.67 3.52
CA LEU A 268 -24.42 -22.80 3.77
C LEU A 268 -23.85 -24.06 3.08
N PRO A 269 -23.50 -25.13 3.82
CA PRO A 269 -23.10 -26.39 3.19
C PRO A 269 -24.28 -27.01 2.44
N SER A 270 -24.01 -27.79 1.40
CA SER A 270 -25.06 -28.33 0.52
C SER A 270 -26.07 -29.18 1.29
N SER A 271 -25.60 -29.95 2.27
CA SER A 271 -26.44 -30.79 3.13
C SER A 271 -27.47 -30.02 3.95
N LEU A 272 -27.14 -28.80 4.40
CA LEU A 272 -28.07 -27.95 5.16
C LEU A 272 -28.97 -27.11 4.24
N ALA A 273 -28.58 -26.91 2.98
CA ALA A 273 -29.39 -26.18 2.01
C ALA A 273 -30.70 -26.91 1.63
N GLU A 274 -30.74 -28.23 1.81
CA GLU A 274 -31.94 -29.05 1.60
C GLU A 274 -32.88 -29.06 2.83
N THR A 275 -32.43 -28.52 3.96
CA THR A 275 -33.23 -28.51 5.20
C THR A 275 -34.15 -27.30 5.25
N SER A 276 -35.44 -27.50 5.00
CA SER A 276 -36.45 -26.43 4.98
C SER A 276 -36.48 -25.58 6.25
N GLU A 277 -36.25 -26.20 7.41
CA GLU A 277 -36.18 -25.50 8.69
C GLU A 277 -34.98 -24.53 8.77
N ILE A 278 -33.80 -24.94 8.27
CA ILE A 278 -32.62 -24.07 8.22
C ILE A 278 -32.84 -22.92 7.23
N ILE A 279 -33.44 -23.18 6.07
CA ILE A 279 -33.79 -22.14 5.10
C ILE A 279 -34.75 -21.13 5.71
N ARG A 280 -35.78 -21.58 6.44
CA ARG A 280 -36.70 -20.69 7.16
C ARG A 280 -35.97 -19.80 8.17
N LEU A 281 -35.16 -20.39 9.05
CA LEU A 281 -34.39 -19.65 10.06
C LEU A 281 -33.40 -18.69 9.41
N LEU A 282 -32.75 -19.09 8.32
CA LEU A 282 -31.83 -18.24 7.59
C LEU A 282 -32.56 -17.05 6.96
N GLY A 283 -33.73 -17.26 6.35
CA GLY A 283 -34.56 -16.19 5.83
C GLY A 283 -34.95 -15.18 6.91
N GLU A 284 -35.34 -15.67 8.10
CA GLU A 284 -35.59 -14.82 9.26
C GLU A 284 -34.34 -14.04 9.68
N TRP A 285 -33.19 -14.69 9.79
CA TRP A 285 -31.93 -14.05 10.15
C TRP A 285 -31.52 -12.97 9.15
N ILE A 286 -31.64 -13.23 7.85
CA ILE A 286 -31.29 -12.27 6.77
C ILE A 286 -32.08 -10.98 6.94
N ARG A 287 -33.39 -11.06 7.23
CA ARG A 287 -34.25 -9.87 7.44
C ARG A 287 -33.76 -8.96 8.57
N PHE A 288 -33.04 -9.52 9.55
CA PHE A 288 -32.54 -8.77 10.71
C PHE A 288 -31.05 -8.40 10.59
N ALA A 289 -30.25 -9.25 9.96
CA ALA A 289 -28.80 -9.06 9.88
C ALA A 289 -28.38 -8.14 8.72
N PHE A 290 -29.21 -8.07 7.66
CA PHE A 290 -28.95 -7.26 6.48
C PHE A 290 -29.82 -6.00 6.45
N TRP A 291 -29.19 -4.83 6.48
CA TRP A 291 -29.87 -3.54 6.51
C TRP A 291 -29.64 -2.82 5.18
N GLY A 292 -30.54 -3.06 4.23
CA GLY A 292 -30.54 -2.36 2.95
C GLY A 292 -31.37 -1.07 3.03
N HIS A 293 -30.73 0.09 2.94
CA HIS A 293 -31.46 1.33 2.65
C HIS A 293 -31.88 1.29 1.16
N ASN A 294 -33.19 1.17 0.90
CA ASN A 294 -33.88 1.16 -0.41
C ASN A 294 -34.20 -0.22 -1.01
N TYR A 295 -35.31 -0.27 -1.77
CA TYR A 295 -35.89 -1.45 -2.43
C TYR A 295 -35.07 -2.04 -3.60
N ASP A 296 -33.84 -1.57 -3.84
CA ASP A 296 -33.01 -1.96 -4.99
C ASP A 296 -31.96 -3.04 -4.69
N HIS A 297 -31.96 -3.61 -3.48
CA HIS A 297 -31.00 -4.67 -3.17
C HIS A 297 -31.49 -6.00 -3.75
N ILE A 298 -30.60 -6.72 -4.43
CA ILE A 298 -30.84 -8.07 -4.95
C ILE A 298 -30.02 -9.03 -4.09
N GLY A 299 -30.66 -10.10 -3.60
CA GLY A 299 -29.97 -11.23 -2.98
C GLY A 299 -29.36 -12.12 -4.05
N ARG A 300 -28.27 -12.80 -3.74
CA ARG A 300 -27.64 -13.75 -4.65
C ARG A 300 -27.35 -15.06 -3.94
N VAL A 301 -27.78 -16.17 -4.52
CA VAL A 301 -27.38 -17.52 -4.15
C VAL A 301 -26.24 -17.93 -5.09
N ILE A 302 -25.05 -18.09 -4.52
CA ILE A 302 -23.80 -18.24 -5.27
C ILE A 302 -23.17 -19.58 -4.93
N SER A 303 -22.66 -20.29 -5.93
CA SER A 303 -21.84 -21.49 -5.73
C SER A 303 -20.81 -21.66 -6.85
N TYR A 304 -19.71 -22.32 -6.52
CA TYR A 304 -18.73 -22.86 -7.45
C TYR A 304 -18.98 -24.35 -7.72
N SER A 305 -19.59 -25.08 -6.77
CA SER A 305 -19.71 -26.54 -6.80
C SER A 305 -21.07 -27.06 -7.22
N LEU A 306 -22.16 -26.33 -6.97
CA LEU A 306 -23.52 -26.76 -7.27
C LEU A 306 -23.97 -26.38 -8.68
N GLU A 307 -24.88 -27.19 -9.22
CA GLU A 307 -25.50 -26.96 -10.53
C GLU A 307 -26.54 -25.83 -10.47
N THR A 308 -26.75 -25.14 -11.60
CA THR A 308 -27.62 -23.96 -11.68
C THR A 308 -29.06 -24.25 -11.24
N ASP A 309 -29.60 -25.44 -11.52
CA ASP A 309 -30.97 -25.79 -11.13
C ASP A 309 -31.13 -26.02 -9.62
N GLN A 310 -30.11 -26.57 -8.95
CA GLN A 310 -30.09 -26.66 -7.50
C GLN A 310 -30.05 -25.27 -6.87
N LEU A 311 -29.24 -24.36 -7.41
CA LEU A 311 -29.16 -22.98 -6.94
C LEU A 311 -30.47 -22.21 -7.13
N LYS A 312 -31.19 -22.43 -8.24
CA LYS A 312 -32.52 -21.85 -8.45
C LYS A 312 -33.52 -22.31 -7.40
N SER A 313 -33.52 -23.61 -7.08
CA SER A 313 -34.40 -24.18 -6.04
C SER A 313 -34.13 -23.54 -4.67
N ILE A 314 -32.86 -23.43 -4.29
CA ILE A 314 -32.46 -22.78 -3.02
C ILE A 314 -32.80 -21.29 -3.03
N ALA A 315 -32.59 -20.59 -4.16
CA ALA A 315 -32.94 -19.18 -4.33
C ALA A 315 -34.44 -18.92 -4.16
N GLU A 316 -35.31 -19.80 -4.67
CA GLU A 316 -36.75 -19.66 -4.47
C GLU A 316 -37.13 -19.92 -3.00
N GLY A 317 -36.58 -20.96 -2.36
CA GLY A 317 -36.84 -21.25 -0.95
C GLY A 317 -36.41 -20.12 0.00
N ILE A 318 -35.24 -19.51 -0.23
CA ILE A 318 -34.79 -18.39 0.60
C ILE A 318 -35.56 -17.10 0.26
N LYS A 319 -35.99 -16.91 -0.98
CA LYS A 319 -36.85 -15.78 -1.38
C LYS A 319 -38.19 -15.81 -0.66
N GLU A 320 -38.81 -16.98 -0.56
CA GLU A 320 -40.05 -17.16 0.19
C GLU A 320 -39.84 -16.87 1.69
N ALA A 321 -38.76 -17.40 2.28
CA ALA A 321 -38.47 -17.24 3.72
C ALA A 321 -38.05 -15.81 4.11
N ALA A 322 -37.22 -15.16 3.29
CA ALA A 322 -36.70 -13.81 3.55
C ALA A 322 -37.62 -12.69 3.03
N HIS A 323 -38.61 -13.01 2.19
CA HIS A 323 -39.44 -12.05 1.44
C HIS A 323 -38.60 -11.06 0.62
N PHE A 324 -37.56 -11.58 -0.04
CA PHE A 324 -36.58 -10.79 -0.77
C PHE A 324 -36.18 -11.51 -2.06
N TYR A 325 -35.93 -10.80 -3.15
CA TYR A 325 -35.56 -11.44 -4.42
C TYR A 325 -34.12 -11.99 -4.36
N PHE A 326 -33.93 -13.22 -4.82
CA PHE A 326 -32.63 -13.87 -4.94
C PHE A 326 -32.37 -14.34 -6.36
N GLU A 327 -31.24 -13.92 -6.93
CA GLU A 327 -30.70 -14.45 -8.18
C GLU A 327 -29.84 -15.68 -7.91
N SER A 328 -29.85 -16.67 -8.80
CA SER A 328 -28.98 -17.85 -8.72
C SER A 328 -27.79 -17.70 -9.66
N ILE A 329 -26.57 -17.87 -9.14
CA ILE A 329 -25.33 -17.63 -9.90
C ILE A 329 -24.34 -18.74 -9.63
N ARG A 330 -23.94 -19.44 -10.69
CA ARG A 330 -22.79 -20.34 -10.65
C ARG A 330 -21.54 -19.61 -11.12
N LEU A 331 -20.48 -19.62 -10.31
CA LEU A 331 -19.19 -19.02 -10.66
C LEU A 331 -18.19 -20.09 -11.07
N ASN A 332 -17.28 -19.73 -11.96
CA ASN A 332 -16.12 -20.56 -12.30
C ASN A 332 -14.97 -20.30 -11.31
N PRO A 333 -14.11 -21.30 -11.01
CA PRO A 333 -12.98 -21.15 -10.07
C PRO A 333 -12.10 -19.91 -10.26
N GLU A 334 -11.90 -19.47 -11.50
CA GLU A 334 -11.10 -18.29 -11.86
C GLU A 334 -11.80 -16.95 -11.58
N GLN A 335 -13.13 -16.96 -11.41
CA GLN A 335 -13.93 -15.78 -11.20
C GLN A 335 -13.97 -15.41 -9.71
N PHE A 336 -13.70 -14.14 -9.44
CA PHE A 336 -13.97 -13.48 -8.17
C PHE A 336 -14.29 -12.03 -8.49
N PRO A 337 -15.55 -11.68 -8.75
CA PRO A 337 -15.96 -10.34 -9.18
C PRO A 337 -15.65 -9.30 -8.08
N PHE A 338 -14.44 -8.78 -8.14
CA PHE A 338 -13.86 -7.84 -7.19
C PHE A 338 -13.82 -6.44 -7.80
N PRO A 339 -14.35 -5.41 -7.12
CA PRO A 339 -14.36 -4.06 -7.63
C PRO A 339 -12.95 -3.48 -7.76
N ASN A 340 -12.76 -2.44 -8.55
CA ASN A 340 -11.50 -1.70 -8.46
C ASN A 340 -11.42 -0.96 -7.13
N ALA A 341 -10.21 -0.67 -6.66
CA ALA A 341 -10.02 0.26 -5.54
C ALA A 341 -10.02 1.70 -6.06
N HIS A 342 -10.59 2.62 -5.29
CA HIS A 342 -10.47 4.04 -5.57
C HIS A 342 -9.00 4.49 -5.44
N PRO A 343 -8.45 5.24 -6.42
CA PRO A 343 -7.12 5.80 -6.32
C PRO A 343 -7.02 6.76 -5.12
N GLY A 344 -6.05 6.54 -4.23
CA GLY A 344 -5.68 7.51 -3.19
C GLY A 344 -6.62 7.65 -1.99
N GLY A 345 -7.72 6.89 -1.93
CA GLY A 345 -8.61 6.91 -0.77
C GLY A 345 -8.01 6.12 0.41
N ARG A 346 -7.49 6.80 1.44
CA ARG A 346 -7.40 6.18 2.77
C ARG A 346 -8.77 6.23 3.41
N GLY A 347 -9.13 5.21 4.18
CA GLY A 347 -10.33 5.26 5.00
C GLY A 347 -10.26 6.48 5.92
N ILE A 348 -11.28 7.35 5.88
CA ILE A 348 -11.37 8.62 6.63
C ILE A 348 -11.30 8.41 8.17
N ARG A 349 -11.29 7.16 8.65
CA ARG A 349 -11.51 6.79 10.05
C ARG A 349 -10.28 6.27 10.79
N GLU A 350 -9.09 6.26 10.19
CA GLU A 350 -7.88 5.85 10.93
C GLU A 350 -7.44 6.94 11.92
N PRO A 351 -7.18 6.59 13.19
CA PRO A 351 -6.56 7.52 14.13
C PRO A 351 -5.26 8.03 13.51
N ARG A 352 -5.19 9.34 13.28
CA ARG A 352 -4.01 10.01 12.75
C ARG A 352 -3.32 10.75 13.87
N HIS A 353 -2.03 10.51 14.05
CA HIS A 353 -1.17 11.36 14.86
C HIS A 353 -0.23 12.14 13.96
N VAL A 354 -0.06 13.44 14.22
CA VAL A 354 0.90 14.28 13.50
C VAL A 354 1.82 14.89 14.53
N GLU A 355 3.11 14.65 14.36
CA GLU A 355 4.14 15.13 15.27
C GLU A 355 5.26 15.82 14.49
N GLN A 356 5.83 16.86 15.08
CA GLN A 356 7.05 17.47 14.61
C GLN A 356 8.19 16.93 15.46
N ILE A 357 9.12 16.21 14.84
CA ILE A 357 10.21 15.54 15.56
C ILE A 357 11.56 16.21 15.26
N PRO A 358 12.41 16.41 16.28
CA PRO A 358 13.80 16.77 16.05
C PRO A 358 14.58 15.56 15.53
N LEU A 359 15.54 15.80 14.63
CA LEU A 359 16.46 14.77 14.16
C LEU A 359 17.85 14.99 14.77
N SER A 360 18.45 13.90 15.24
CA SER A 360 19.86 13.83 15.64
C SER A 360 20.55 12.79 14.78
N GLU A 361 21.57 13.20 14.02
CA GLU A 361 22.25 12.33 13.04
C GLU A 361 21.28 11.66 12.05
N SER A 362 20.24 12.38 11.62
CA SER A 362 19.15 11.88 10.77
C SER A 362 18.32 10.76 11.41
N LYS A 363 18.34 10.61 12.74
CA LYS A 363 17.50 9.68 13.50
C LYS A 363 16.49 10.43 14.35
N GLY A 364 15.33 9.84 14.54
CA GLY A 364 14.26 10.39 15.38
C GLY A 364 13.42 9.29 16.02
N LEU A 365 12.65 9.66 17.03
CA LEU A 365 11.64 8.82 17.66
C LEU A 365 10.27 9.38 17.34
N VAL A 366 9.37 8.53 16.86
CA VAL A 366 8.04 8.92 16.38
C VAL A 366 6.99 8.23 17.23
N ARG A 367 6.01 8.99 17.72
CA ARG A 367 4.84 8.43 18.40
C ARG A 367 3.76 8.03 17.39
N PHE A 368 2.92 7.11 17.80
CA PHE A 368 1.80 6.62 17.01
C PHE A 368 0.58 6.37 17.89
N PRO A 369 -0.63 6.40 17.32
CA PRO A 369 -1.84 6.13 18.08
C PRO A 369 -1.95 4.63 18.35
N SER A 370 -1.80 4.19 19.59
CA SER A 370 -2.08 2.79 19.95
C SER A 370 -3.58 2.50 19.86
N PRO A 371 -4.00 1.32 19.36
CA PRO A 371 -5.41 0.95 19.42
C PRO A 371 -5.88 0.94 20.89
N PRO A 372 -7.06 1.50 21.20
CA PRO A 372 -7.46 1.84 22.57
C PRO A 372 -7.70 0.63 23.47
N PHE A 373 -7.74 -0.58 22.90
CA PHE A 373 -8.01 -1.84 23.59
C PHE A 373 -6.74 -2.69 23.79
N VAL A 374 -5.55 -2.18 23.52
CA VAL A 374 -4.29 -2.96 23.52
C VAL A 374 -3.68 -3.17 24.90
N ALA A 375 -4.23 -2.57 25.96
CA ALA A 375 -3.64 -2.58 27.31
C ALA A 375 -3.23 -3.97 27.83
N ASP A 376 -3.98 -5.02 27.46
CA ASP A 376 -3.74 -6.41 27.91
C ASP A 376 -3.28 -7.36 26.78
N ALA A 377 -2.82 -6.83 25.64
CA ALA A 377 -2.41 -7.66 24.50
C ALA A 377 -1.06 -8.35 24.73
N HIS A 378 -0.89 -9.54 24.16
CA HIS A 378 0.36 -10.30 24.25
C HIS A 378 1.59 -9.47 23.78
N PRO A 379 2.72 -9.45 24.50
CA PRO A 379 3.84 -8.53 24.24
C PRO A 379 4.53 -8.73 22.89
N ASN A 380 4.48 -9.93 22.32
CA ASN A 380 5.03 -10.22 20.99
C ASN A 380 4.03 -9.96 19.85
N PHE A 381 2.78 -9.61 20.18
CA PHE A 381 1.74 -9.35 19.20
C PHE A 381 1.61 -7.86 18.96
N GLY A 382 1.10 -7.51 17.79
CA GLY A 382 1.27 -6.17 17.28
C GLY A 382 0.41 -5.83 16.08
N TRP A 383 0.57 -4.61 15.62
CA TRP A 383 -0.14 -4.04 14.48
C TRP A 383 0.84 -3.35 13.53
N MET A 384 0.32 -2.74 12.46
CA MET A 384 1.11 -1.97 11.52
C MET A 384 0.87 -0.49 11.72
N VAL A 385 1.95 0.29 11.66
CA VAL A 385 1.90 1.75 11.61
C VAL A 385 2.36 2.19 10.24
N ASP A 386 1.50 2.89 9.51
CA ASP A 386 1.86 3.59 8.28
C ASP A 386 2.42 4.97 8.62
N LEU A 387 3.45 5.41 7.89
CA LEU A 387 4.16 6.66 8.12
C LEU A 387 4.24 7.49 6.83
N GLU A 388 3.74 8.72 6.91
CA GLU A 388 4.01 9.78 5.94
C GLU A 388 5.08 10.68 6.53
N ILE A 389 6.27 10.66 5.94
CA ILE A 389 7.44 11.38 6.43
C ILE A 389 7.69 12.57 5.51
N GLN A 390 7.81 13.78 6.06
CA GLN A 390 8.17 14.97 5.29
C GLN A 390 9.54 14.79 4.60
N TYR A 391 9.61 15.20 3.33
CA TYR A 391 10.79 15.15 2.49
C TYR A 391 11.58 16.47 2.59
N HIS A 392 12.79 16.40 3.13
CA HIS A 392 13.80 17.46 3.12
C HIS A 392 13.25 18.89 3.26
N PRO A 393 12.70 19.29 4.44
CA PRO A 393 12.09 20.61 4.62
C PRO A 393 13.02 21.78 4.29
N GLU A 394 14.33 21.59 4.45
CA GLU A 394 15.35 22.58 4.10
C GLU A 394 15.39 22.93 2.60
N ARG A 395 14.87 22.07 1.72
CA ARG A 395 14.79 22.33 0.27
C ARG A 395 13.52 23.06 -0.15
N TYR A 396 12.51 23.12 0.72
CA TYR A 396 11.16 23.59 0.38
C TYR A 396 10.61 24.63 1.38
N GLY A 397 11.48 25.28 2.15
CA GLY A 397 11.10 26.18 3.25
C GLY A 397 10.22 27.38 2.85
N TYR A 398 10.16 27.74 1.56
CA TYR A 398 9.38 28.85 1.02
C TYR A 398 8.03 28.42 0.41
N THR A 399 7.68 27.14 0.49
CA THR A 399 6.42 26.64 -0.07
C THR A 399 5.41 26.40 1.06
N ASN A 400 4.14 26.68 0.79
CA ASN A 400 3.02 26.27 1.66
C ASN A 400 2.74 24.76 1.56
N ILE A 401 3.51 24.02 0.76
CA ILE A 401 3.40 22.59 0.53
C ILE A 401 4.45 21.89 1.39
N ARG A 402 4.06 20.81 2.05
CA ARG A 402 4.99 19.93 2.78
C ARG A 402 5.15 18.65 1.95
N PRO A 403 6.15 18.58 1.07
CA PRO A 403 6.36 17.35 0.31
C PRO A 403 6.67 16.21 1.28
N SER A 404 6.18 15.02 0.97
CA SER A 404 6.43 13.80 1.73
C SER A 404 7.12 12.76 0.86
N TRP A 405 7.82 11.83 1.51
CA TRP A 405 8.42 10.69 0.82
C TRP A 405 7.31 9.84 0.19
N ASN A 406 7.39 9.64 -1.12
CA ASN A 406 6.57 8.69 -1.86
C ASN A 406 7.49 7.71 -2.58
N LEU A 407 7.58 6.49 -2.05
CA LEU A 407 8.62 5.53 -2.39
C LEU A 407 8.10 4.45 -3.34
N PRO A 408 8.92 3.96 -4.29
CA PRO A 408 8.55 2.82 -5.10
C PRO A 408 8.53 1.54 -4.25
N LYS A 409 7.69 0.58 -4.64
CA LYS A 409 7.72 -0.76 -4.05
C LYS A 409 9.01 -1.48 -4.42
N HIS A 410 9.96 -1.51 -3.49
CA HIS A 410 11.19 -2.26 -3.64
C HIS A 410 11.68 -2.79 -2.29
N LEU A 411 12.15 -4.03 -2.29
CA LEU A 411 12.66 -4.68 -1.08
C LEU A 411 13.91 -3.92 -0.57
N GLY A 412 14.04 -3.79 0.75
CA GLY A 412 15.17 -3.09 1.38
C GLY A 412 15.01 -1.58 1.51
N ILE A 413 14.15 -0.91 0.73
CA ILE A 413 13.98 0.56 0.86
C ILE A 413 13.47 0.92 2.26
N ALA A 414 12.42 0.24 2.74
CA ALA A 414 11.86 0.51 4.06
C ALA A 414 12.88 0.25 5.19
N GLU A 415 13.75 -0.76 5.04
CA GLU A 415 14.81 -1.07 6.01
C GLU A 415 15.83 0.05 6.17
N LYS A 416 15.92 1.01 5.23
CA LYS A 416 16.78 2.20 5.38
C LYS A 416 16.17 3.26 6.30
N PHE A 417 14.85 3.19 6.53
CA PHE A 417 14.11 4.12 7.37
C PHE A 417 13.88 3.61 8.79
N PHE A 418 14.03 2.32 9.05
CA PHE A 418 13.77 1.72 10.36
C PHE A 418 14.98 0.99 10.92
N ASP A 419 14.88 0.57 12.18
CA ASP A 419 15.88 -0.28 12.80
C ASP A 419 16.03 -1.62 12.06
N PRO A 420 17.26 -2.18 12.03
CA PRO A 420 17.48 -3.50 11.45
C PRO A 420 16.53 -4.54 12.06
N TYR A 421 16.09 -5.50 11.23
CA TYR A 421 15.20 -6.61 11.62
C TYR A 421 13.74 -6.24 11.89
N ARG A 422 13.37 -4.96 11.90
CA ARG A 422 11.96 -4.58 11.98
C ARG A 422 11.23 -5.01 10.71
N GLN A 423 10.09 -5.68 10.87
CA GLN A 423 9.22 -6.01 9.75
C GLN A 423 8.65 -4.70 9.20
N CYS A 424 9.07 -4.32 8.00
CA CYS A 424 8.68 -3.07 7.38
C CYS A 424 8.58 -3.25 5.85
N ARG A 425 7.82 -2.36 5.22
CA ARG A 425 7.57 -2.39 3.78
C ARG A 425 7.13 -1.02 3.26
N VAL A 426 7.06 -0.91 1.93
CA VAL A 426 6.40 0.20 1.24
C VAL A 426 5.00 -0.27 0.81
N VAL A 427 3.95 0.47 1.18
CA VAL A 427 2.55 0.14 0.83
C VAL A 427 2.19 0.64 -0.58
N THR A 428 1.00 0.29 -1.09
CA THR A 428 0.54 0.68 -2.44
C THR A 428 0.50 2.19 -2.68
N GLY A 429 0.26 2.98 -1.65
CA GLY A 429 0.34 4.44 -1.72
C GLY A 429 1.76 5.01 -1.64
N GLY A 430 2.80 4.17 -1.64
CA GLY A 430 4.20 4.58 -1.54
C GLY A 430 4.65 5.07 -0.15
N LEU A 431 3.78 4.94 0.86
CA LEU A 431 4.16 5.21 2.24
C LEU A 431 4.95 4.06 2.85
N LEU A 432 5.71 4.38 3.89
CA LEU A 432 6.38 3.39 4.72
C LEU A 432 5.37 2.78 5.69
N SER A 433 5.55 1.51 6.00
CA SER A 433 4.77 0.82 7.04
C SER A 433 5.66 -0.11 7.83
N ALA A 434 5.48 -0.15 9.14
CA ALA A 434 6.30 -0.94 10.06
C ALA A 434 5.44 -1.65 11.11
N ALA A 435 5.84 -2.87 11.46
CA ALA A 435 5.22 -3.63 12.54
C ALA A 435 5.68 -3.12 13.91
N ILE A 436 4.72 -3.03 14.82
CA ILE A 436 4.88 -2.52 16.18
C ILE A 436 4.33 -3.54 17.17
N ALA A 437 5.11 -3.89 18.19
CA ALA A 437 4.65 -4.71 19.31
C ALA A 437 3.78 -3.92 20.30
N SER A 438 2.91 -4.60 21.04
CA SER A 438 1.98 -3.97 21.99
C SER A 438 2.63 -3.17 23.12
N THR A 439 3.90 -3.46 23.41
CA THR A 439 4.68 -2.80 24.45
C THR A 439 5.49 -1.61 23.95
N GLU A 440 5.56 -1.38 22.64
CA GLU A 440 6.34 -0.29 22.06
C GLU A 440 5.54 1.03 22.10
N PRO A 441 6.06 2.12 22.69
CA PRO A 441 5.38 3.41 22.72
C PRO A 441 5.76 4.35 21.56
N SER A 442 6.84 4.03 20.83
CA SER A 442 7.41 4.87 19.78
C SER A 442 8.29 4.07 18.82
N ILE A 443 8.46 4.54 17.58
CA ILE A 443 9.27 3.91 16.53
C ILE A 443 10.56 4.70 16.36
N GLY A 444 11.69 4.01 16.40
CA GLY A 444 12.96 4.55 15.91
C GLY A 444 12.95 4.65 14.39
N ILE A 445 13.19 5.85 13.87
CA ILE A 445 13.30 6.09 12.44
C ILE A 445 14.65 6.69 12.08
N ARG A 446 15.01 6.53 10.81
CA ARG A 446 16.17 7.12 10.16
C ARG A 446 15.73 7.78 8.86
N ILE A 447 16.25 8.96 8.56
CA ILE A 447 16.07 9.63 7.28
C ILE A 447 17.31 9.34 6.43
N PRO A 448 17.22 8.42 5.44
CA PRO A 448 18.34 8.14 4.56
C PRO A 448 18.58 9.31 3.60
N SER A 449 19.78 9.38 3.05
CA SER A 449 20.06 10.29 1.94
C SER A 449 19.34 9.83 0.66
N ASP A 450 19.03 10.76 -0.25
CA ASP A 450 18.51 10.44 -1.59
C ASP A 450 19.36 9.38 -2.29
N LEU A 451 20.69 9.50 -2.20
CA LEU A 451 21.64 8.56 -2.79
C LEU A 451 21.48 7.16 -2.20
N THR A 452 21.27 7.05 -0.90
CA THR A 452 21.02 5.76 -0.23
C THR A 452 19.74 5.11 -0.75
N VAL A 453 18.65 5.88 -0.91
CA VAL A 453 17.38 5.36 -1.43
C VAL A 453 17.54 4.89 -2.88
N VAL A 454 18.13 5.72 -3.75
CA VAL A 454 18.37 5.37 -5.16
C VAL A 454 19.31 4.16 -5.26
N TRP A 455 20.37 4.13 -4.46
CA TRP A 455 21.29 3.00 -4.44
C TRP A 455 20.58 1.72 -4.00
N THR A 456 19.75 1.74 -2.96
CA THR A 456 18.98 0.57 -2.52
C THR A 456 17.99 0.08 -3.59
N TYR A 457 17.45 0.98 -4.40
CA TYR A 457 16.62 0.60 -5.55
C TYR A 457 17.41 -0.07 -6.68
N LEU A 458 18.68 0.30 -6.85
CA LEU A 458 19.59 -0.28 -7.85
C LEU A 458 20.33 -1.53 -7.33
N GLU A 459 20.47 -1.65 -6.01
CA GLU A 459 21.04 -2.80 -5.32
C GLU A 459 20.14 -4.03 -5.48
N LYS A 460 20.73 -5.20 -5.26
CA LYS A 460 20.03 -6.48 -5.45
C LYS A 460 18.89 -6.64 -4.47
N HIS A 461 17.95 -7.49 -4.87
CA HIS A 461 16.81 -7.93 -4.08
C HIS A 461 17.24 -8.48 -2.71
N HIS A 462 16.77 -7.83 -1.66
CA HIS A 462 16.59 -8.46 -0.36
C HIS A 462 15.58 -9.62 -0.53
N SER A 463 15.64 -10.63 0.34
CA SER A 463 14.60 -11.67 0.39
C SER A 463 13.76 -11.41 1.64
N ASN A 464 12.45 -11.28 1.46
CA ASN A 464 11.46 -11.28 2.53
C ASN A 464 10.90 -12.69 2.81
N ARG A 465 11.43 -13.72 2.16
CA ARG A 465 11.06 -15.13 2.40
C ARG A 465 11.74 -15.64 3.66
N HIS A 466 10.96 -16.19 4.58
CA HIS A 466 11.44 -16.58 5.91
C HIS A 466 12.59 -17.61 5.86
N SER A 467 12.50 -18.61 4.98
CA SER A 467 13.34 -19.81 4.99
C SER A 467 14.63 -19.72 4.15
N ARG A 468 14.83 -18.66 3.36
CA ARG A 468 15.98 -18.57 2.44
C ARG A 468 16.54 -17.15 2.31
N ARG A 469 17.76 -16.94 2.84
CA ARG A 469 18.70 -15.95 2.29
C ARG A 469 19.24 -16.51 0.98
N THR A 470 18.57 -16.23 -0.13
CA THR A 470 19.10 -16.58 -1.45
C THR A 470 20.41 -15.79 -1.67
N LYS A 471 21.46 -16.47 -2.15
CA LYS A 471 22.66 -15.79 -2.66
C LYS A 471 22.24 -15.06 -3.95
N GLY A 472 21.94 -13.77 -3.84
CA GLY A 472 21.48 -12.98 -4.98
C GLY A 472 22.52 -12.90 -6.11
N PRO A 473 22.07 -12.78 -7.39
CA PRO A 473 22.94 -12.64 -8.58
C PRO A 473 23.90 -11.47 -8.44
N PRO A 474 25.11 -11.40 -9.06
CA PRO A 474 26.16 -10.38 -8.82
C PRO A 474 25.71 -8.90 -8.95
N VAL A 475 26.38 -7.97 -8.26
CA VAL A 475 25.94 -6.55 -8.17
C VAL A 475 26.12 -5.94 -9.57
N ARG A 476 25.07 -5.35 -10.15
CA ARG A 476 25.14 -4.75 -11.49
C ARG A 476 25.96 -3.47 -11.52
N PHE A 477 25.88 -2.66 -10.46
CA PHE A 477 26.55 -1.38 -10.35
C PHE A 477 27.62 -1.41 -9.26
N ARG A 478 28.81 -0.87 -9.53
CA ARG A 478 29.90 -0.80 -8.54
C ARG A 478 29.98 0.52 -7.79
N SER A 479 29.42 1.58 -8.37
CA SER A 479 29.45 2.92 -7.78
C SER A 479 28.30 3.76 -8.29
N LEU A 480 27.75 4.62 -7.43
CA LEU A 480 26.82 5.67 -7.77
C LEU A 480 27.33 6.98 -7.17
N ARG A 481 27.38 8.04 -7.98
CA ARG A 481 27.83 9.37 -7.56
C ARG A 481 27.06 10.43 -8.31
N VAL A 482 26.84 11.57 -7.65
CA VAL A 482 26.32 12.78 -8.31
C VAL A 482 27.35 13.25 -9.33
N SER A 483 26.92 13.49 -10.57
CA SER A 483 27.79 14.01 -11.63
C SER A 483 28.22 15.44 -11.31
N ASP A 484 29.35 15.88 -11.87
CA ASP A 484 29.83 17.25 -11.64
C ASP A 484 28.85 18.30 -12.17
N LYS A 485 28.15 18.00 -13.28
CA LYS A 485 27.05 18.84 -13.79
C LYS A 485 25.87 18.90 -12.81
N GLY A 486 25.52 17.79 -12.17
CA GLY A 486 24.50 17.75 -11.11
C GLY A 486 24.89 18.58 -9.90
N LYS A 487 26.16 18.54 -9.48
CA LYS A 487 26.68 19.38 -8.39
C LYS A 487 26.61 20.88 -8.75
N TYR A 488 26.96 21.24 -9.99
CA TYR A 488 26.83 22.63 -10.46
C TYR A 488 25.38 23.11 -10.46
N LEU A 489 24.46 22.27 -10.95
CA LEU A 489 23.04 22.58 -10.91
C LEU A 489 22.55 22.78 -9.47
N GLN A 490 22.95 21.91 -8.55
CA GLN A 490 22.59 22.04 -7.14
C GLN A 490 23.14 23.34 -6.53
N GLY A 491 24.39 23.70 -6.83
CA GLY A 491 24.97 24.98 -6.40
C GLY A 491 24.20 26.18 -6.95
N LEU A 492 23.78 26.13 -8.22
CA LEU A 492 22.92 27.16 -8.82
C LEU A 492 21.58 27.25 -8.08
N ILE A 493 20.89 26.13 -7.87
CA ILE A 493 19.61 26.09 -7.13
C ILE A 493 19.76 26.69 -5.74
N GLN A 494 20.86 26.39 -5.04
CA GLN A 494 21.15 26.94 -3.71
C GLN A 494 21.37 28.46 -3.74
N LEU A 495 22.06 28.99 -4.77
CA LEU A 495 22.26 30.44 -4.93
C LEU A 495 20.94 31.20 -5.11
N PHE A 496 19.98 30.59 -5.82
CA PHE A 496 18.64 31.15 -6.03
C PHE A 496 17.63 30.69 -4.97
N GLY A 497 18.07 29.98 -3.93
CA GLY A 497 17.24 29.43 -2.86
C GLY A 497 16.44 28.18 -3.24
N ASN A 498 15.79 28.14 -4.41
CA ASN A 498 15.00 26.99 -4.84
C ASN A 498 14.92 26.87 -6.39
N LEU A 499 14.43 25.73 -6.88
CA LEU A 499 14.35 25.43 -8.31
C LEU A 499 13.38 26.36 -9.06
N PHE A 500 12.28 26.77 -8.43
CA PHE A 500 11.30 27.65 -9.05
C PHE A 500 11.87 29.06 -9.26
N SER A 501 12.48 29.65 -8.23
CA SER A 501 13.19 30.93 -8.32
C SER A 501 14.34 30.86 -9.33
N CYS A 502 15.13 29.78 -9.31
CA CYS A 502 16.15 29.51 -10.31
C CYS A 502 15.54 29.51 -11.73
N GLY A 503 14.44 28.76 -11.93
CA GLY A 503 13.69 28.72 -13.18
C GLY A 503 13.23 30.11 -13.63
N HIS A 504 12.62 30.89 -12.73
CA HIS A 504 12.15 32.25 -13.01
C HIS A 504 13.30 33.16 -13.50
N PHE A 505 14.43 33.15 -12.80
CA PHE A 505 15.63 33.91 -13.21
C PHE A 505 16.21 33.44 -14.56
N PHE A 506 16.22 32.13 -14.84
CA PHE A 506 16.74 31.61 -16.11
C PHE A 506 15.73 31.66 -17.26
N GLU A 507 14.43 31.78 -16.98
CA GLU A 507 13.38 31.99 -17.96
C GLU A 507 13.21 33.46 -18.33
N ASP A 508 13.55 34.37 -17.42
CA ASP A 508 13.63 35.79 -17.73
C ASP A 508 14.65 36.05 -18.86
N PRO A 509 14.22 36.63 -19.99
CA PRO A 509 15.10 36.85 -21.14
C PRO A 509 16.29 37.77 -20.84
N PHE A 510 16.14 38.76 -19.95
CA PHE A 510 17.22 39.67 -19.59
C PHE A 510 18.30 38.94 -18.80
N TRP A 511 17.93 38.23 -17.73
CA TRP A 511 18.87 37.49 -16.91
C TRP A 511 19.52 36.34 -17.66
N ARG A 512 18.76 35.61 -18.47
CA ARG A 512 19.31 34.58 -19.38
C ARG A 512 20.39 35.15 -20.29
N ASN A 513 20.12 36.25 -20.99
CA ASN A 513 21.09 36.86 -21.92
C ASN A 513 22.31 37.45 -21.19
N THR A 514 22.10 37.98 -19.99
CA THR A 514 23.17 38.52 -19.16
C THR A 514 24.08 37.43 -18.63
N LEU A 515 23.53 36.34 -18.09
CA LEU A 515 24.29 35.20 -17.58
C LEU A 515 25.05 34.48 -18.69
N LEU A 516 24.45 34.31 -19.87
CA LEU A 516 25.14 33.75 -21.04
C LEU A 516 26.32 34.64 -21.47
N PHE A 517 26.14 35.96 -21.48
CA PHE A 517 27.23 36.89 -21.78
C PHE A 517 28.35 36.86 -20.75
N MET A 518 28.00 36.82 -19.46
CA MET A 518 28.97 36.67 -18.37
C MET A 518 29.70 35.32 -18.41
N ALA A 519 29.03 34.25 -18.87
CA ALA A 519 29.67 32.97 -19.17
C ALA A 519 30.55 33.02 -20.45
N GLY A 520 30.67 34.20 -21.07
CA GLY A 520 31.49 34.44 -22.24
C GLY A 520 30.80 34.06 -23.56
N ARG A 521 29.55 33.59 -23.56
CA ARG A 521 28.87 33.18 -24.80
C ARG A 521 28.81 34.37 -25.78
N PRO A 522 29.47 34.27 -26.94
CA PRO A 522 29.45 35.35 -27.93
C PRO A 522 28.02 35.59 -28.41
N THR A 523 27.67 36.85 -28.70
CA THR A 523 26.40 37.20 -29.36
C THR A 523 26.25 36.54 -30.74
N ASP A 524 27.35 36.03 -31.31
CA ASP A 524 27.43 35.32 -32.59
C ASP A 524 27.88 33.84 -32.44
N ASP A 525 27.72 33.23 -31.26
CA ASP A 525 28.23 31.88 -30.90
C ASP A 525 27.98 30.84 -32.01
N PHE A 526 26.79 30.84 -32.61
CA PHE A 526 26.45 29.95 -33.71
C PHE A 526 27.26 30.22 -34.99
N SER A 527 27.38 31.49 -35.39
CA SER A 527 28.17 31.90 -36.57
C SER A 527 29.66 31.62 -36.36
N THR A 528 30.19 31.90 -35.17
CA THR A 528 31.58 31.61 -34.80
C THR A 528 31.86 30.11 -34.79
N ARG A 529 30.94 29.29 -34.25
CA ARG A 529 31.01 27.82 -34.31
C ARG A 529 30.98 27.31 -35.74
N LYS A 530 30.03 27.81 -36.54
CA LYS A 530 29.88 27.45 -37.96
C LYS A 530 31.14 27.75 -38.75
N ASN A 531 31.71 28.96 -38.59
CA ASN A 531 32.93 29.36 -39.28
C ASN A 531 34.13 28.48 -38.91
N ARG A 532 34.27 28.10 -37.64
CA ARG A 532 35.33 27.19 -37.19
C ARG A 532 35.15 25.76 -37.68
N VAL A 533 33.92 25.27 -37.73
CA VAL A 533 33.61 23.97 -38.35
C VAL A 533 34.00 23.99 -39.82
N HIS A 534 33.62 25.04 -40.55
CA HIS A 534 34.02 25.20 -41.95
C HIS A 534 35.54 25.27 -42.12
N GLN A 535 36.24 26.00 -41.25
CA GLN A 535 37.70 26.07 -41.28
C GLN A 535 38.34 24.71 -40.97
N ALA A 536 37.88 24.00 -39.93
CA ALA A 536 38.41 22.69 -39.56
C ALA A 536 38.16 21.64 -40.66
N LEU A 537 36.98 21.66 -41.29
CA LEU A 537 36.70 20.82 -42.46
C LEU A 537 37.63 21.19 -43.62
N GLY A 538 37.81 22.49 -43.90
CA GLY A 538 38.72 22.98 -44.92
C GLY A 538 40.16 22.50 -44.70
N ASP A 539 40.67 22.64 -43.48
CA ASP A 539 42.02 22.19 -43.08
C ASP A 539 42.18 20.67 -43.25
N PHE A 540 41.18 19.89 -42.85
CA PHE A 540 41.19 18.43 -42.99
C PHE A 540 41.23 18.01 -44.47
N PHE A 541 40.37 18.60 -45.31
CA PHE A 541 40.31 18.27 -46.74
C PHE A 541 41.47 18.85 -47.56
N ALA A 542 42.14 19.90 -47.08
CA ALA A 542 43.37 20.41 -47.69
C ALA A 542 44.54 19.42 -47.56
N GLY A 543 44.59 18.62 -46.49
CA GLY A 543 45.61 17.59 -46.29
C GLY A 543 45.37 16.31 -47.10
N ASN A 544 44.12 16.00 -47.40
CA ASN A 544 43.72 14.88 -48.25
C ASN A 544 42.31 15.12 -48.80
N ALA A 545 42.17 15.21 -50.12
CA ALA A 545 40.90 15.54 -50.78
C ALA A 545 40.02 14.32 -51.11
N SER A 546 40.42 13.11 -50.71
CA SER A 546 39.65 11.90 -51.02
C SER A 546 38.22 11.98 -50.42
N PRO A 547 37.23 11.21 -50.92
CA PRO A 547 35.89 11.17 -50.32
C PRO A 547 35.91 10.51 -48.92
N VAL A 548 35.05 10.97 -48.01
CA VAL A 548 34.79 10.28 -46.73
C VAL A 548 33.55 9.41 -46.90
N THR A 549 33.70 8.10 -46.78
CA THR A 549 32.60 7.13 -46.85
C THR A 549 32.12 6.75 -45.46
N VAL A 550 30.84 6.39 -45.32
CA VAL A 550 30.18 6.10 -44.03
C VAL A 550 30.85 4.96 -43.25
N GLU A 551 31.48 4.01 -43.95
CA GLU A 551 32.11 2.82 -43.35
C GLU A 551 33.65 2.85 -43.47
N GLY A 552 34.24 3.97 -43.88
CA GLY A 552 35.68 4.08 -44.10
C GLY A 552 36.44 4.57 -42.86
N SER A 553 37.67 4.09 -42.65
CA SER A 553 38.56 4.54 -41.56
C SER A 553 38.80 6.05 -41.54
N ARG A 554 38.60 6.72 -42.68
CA ARG A 554 38.74 8.18 -42.80
C ARG A 554 37.59 8.96 -42.16
N LEU A 555 36.45 8.32 -41.89
CA LEU A 555 35.40 8.90 -41.05
C LEU A 555 35.87 8.99 -39.59
N ASP A 556 36.56 7.97 -39.09
CA ASP A 556 37.14 7.98 -37.75
C ASP A 556 38.25 9.04 -37.64
N GLU A 557 39.10 9.17 -38.67
CA GLU A 557 40.11 10.24 -38.74
C GLU A 557 39.49 11.65 -38.73
N LEU A 558 38.41 11.84 -39.49
CA LEU A 558 37.67 13.11 -39.49
C LEU A 558 37.04 13.38 -38.12
N ALA A 559 36.41 12.38 -37.52
CA ALA A 559 35.79 12.48 -36.20
C ALA A 559 36.84 12.86 -35.13
N ASP A 560 38.00 12.21 -35.13
CA ASP A 560 39.11 12.51 -34.23
C ASP A 560 39.69 13.91 -34.47
N PHE A 561 39.86 14.30 -35.73
CA PHE A 561 40.37 15.63 -36.10
C PHE A 561 39.40 16.72 -35.64
N MET A 562 38.11 16.53 -35.88
CA MET A 562 37.04 17.43 -35.44
C MET A 562 36.95 17.49 -33.93
N ALA A 563 37.02 16.35 -33.22
CA ALA A 563 37.03 16.30 -31.77
C ALA A 563 38.20 17.10 -31.16
N ARG A 564 39.40 17.02 -31.76
CA ARG A 564 40.57 17.77 -31.29
C ARG A 564 40.46 19.28 -31.58
N ARG A 565 39.96 19.66 -32.76
CA ARG A 565 39.88 21.07 -33.21
C ARG A 565 38.67 21.82 -32.63
N LEU A 566 37.60 21.10 -32.31
CA LEU A 566 36.36 21.66 -31.77
C LEU A 566 36.23 21.52 -30.26
N LEU A 567 37.32 21.20 -29.55
CA LEU A 567 37.38 21.34 -28.09
C LEU A 567 37.12 22.81 -27.73
N PHE A 568 35.88 23.11 -27.36
CA PHE A 568 35.47 24.42 -26.90
C PHE A 568 36.23 24.76 -25.63
N ARG A 569 37.17 25.71 -25.73
CA ARG A 569 37.48 26.58 -24.60
C ARG A 569 36.39 27.63 -24.60
N ASP A 570 35.49 27.54 -23.63
CA ASP A 570 34.60 28.65 -23.35
C ASP A 570 35.47 29.90 -23.14
N PRO A 571 35.18 31.03 -23.81
CA PRO A 571 35.88 32.29 -23.57
C PRO A 571 35.85 32.63 -22.07
N PRO A 572 36.85 33.36 -21.56
CA PRO A 572 36.95 33.63 -20.13
C PRO A 572 35.68 34.32 -19.65
N PRO A 573 35.16 33.93 -18.47
CA PRO A 573 33.97 34.56 -17.92
C PRO A 573 34.21 36.07 -17.73
N GLN A 574 33.18 36.86 -18.02
CA GLN A 574 33.20 38.31 -17.87
C GLN A 574 32.48 38.72 -16.58
N VAL A 575 33.09 39.62 -15.81
CA VAL A 575 32.47 40.24 -14.63
C VAL A 575 31.87 41.57 -15.05
N LEU A 576 30.59 41.79 -14.76
CA LEU A 576 29.89 43.04 -15.04
C LEU A 576 29.82 43.93 -13.79
N THR A 577 30.10 45.22 -13.94
CA THR A 577 29.78 46.22 -12.93
C THR A 577 28.28 46.54 -12.92
N LYS A 578 27.79 47.19 -11.86
CA LYS A 578 26.38 47.61 -11.75
C LYS A 578 25.97 48.54 -12.90
N GLU A 579 26.85 49.45 -13.30
CA GLU A 579 26.64 50.39 -14.40
C GLU A 579 26.57 49.65 -15.74
N GLN A 580 27.42 48.64 -15.93
CA GLN A 580 27.41 47.81 -17.13
C GLN A 580 26.13 46.96 -17.22
N LEU A 581 25.63 46.44 -16.11
CA LEU A 581 24.33 45.75 -16.04
C LEU A 581 23.17 46.69 -16.41
N ARG A 582 23.14 47.91 -15.85
CA ARG A 582 22.14 48.94 -16.18
C ARG A 582 22.16 49.30 -17.67
N SER A 583 23.35 49.52 -18.22
CA SER A 583 23.52 49.82 -19.65
C SER A 583 23.01 48.67 -20.52
N ARG A 584 23.36 47.43 -20.17
CA ARG A 584 22.96 46.23 -20.89
C ARG A 584 21.44 46.00 -20.85
N PHE A 585 20.78 46.28 -19.73
CA PHE A 585 19.32 46.23 -19.63
C PHE A 585 18.67 47.20 -20.63
N GLY A 586 19.17 48.43 -20.70
CA GLY A 586 18.72 49.43 -21.68
C GLY A 586 18.90 48.96 -23.13
N GLN A 587 20.05 48.34 -23.43
CA GLN A 587 20.33 47.78 -24.75
C GLN A 587 19.36 46.65 -25.13
N LEU A 588 19.26 45.61 -24.30
CA LEU A 588 18.43 44.43 -24.58
C LEU A 588 16.94 44.80 -24.70
N ARG A 589 16.46 45.72 -23.86
CA ARG A 589 15.10 46.29 -23.97
C ARG A 589 14.90 47.06 -25.27
N GLY A 590 15.87 47.87 -25.67
CA GLY A 590 15.82 48.57 -26.96
C GLY A 590 15.76 47.62 -28.15
N GLU A 591 16.54 46.53 -28.12
CA GLU A 591 16.55 45.49 -29.15
C GLU A 591 15.22 44.74 -29.23
N ALA A 592 14.64 44.32 -28.10
CA ALA A 592 13.36 43.61 -28.08
C ALA A 592 12.17 44.49 -28.46
N LEU A 593 12.19 45.79 -28.12
CA LEU A 593 11.19 46.76 -28.59
C LEU A 593 11.25 46.92 -30.11
N LYS A 594 12.46 47.01 -30.68
CA LYS A 594 12.65 47.07 -32.15
C LYS A 594 12.21 45.80 -32.85
N ALA A 595 12.40 44.64 -32.24
CA ALA A 595 12.06 43.34 -32.80
C ALA A 595 10.57 42.97 -32.68
N GLY A 596 9.75 43.79 -32.01
CA GLY A 596 8.32 43.52 -31.84
C GLY A 596 7.99 42.34 -30.91
N GLN A 597 8.96 41.71 -30.26
CA GLN A 597 8.77 40.55 -29.39
C GLN A 597 8.07 40.89 -28.07
N ASP A 598 6.94 40.23 -27.76
CA ASP A 598 6.21 40.45 -26.52
C ASP A 598 6.83 39.66 -25.36
N THR A 599 7.43 40.37 -24.40
CA THR A 599 8.18 39.79 -23.27
C THR A 599 7.87 40.53 -21.97
N ASP A 600 7.82 39.85 -20.82
CA ASP A 600 7.37 40.40 -19.53
C ASP A 600 8.10 41.67 -19.02
N TYR A 601 9.38 41.86 -19.37
CA TYR A 601 10.11 43.08 -18.97
C TYR A 601 9.75 44.33 -19.81
N ARG A 602 8.86 44.22 -20.82
CA ARG A 602 8.17 45.39 -21.41
C ARG A 602 7.27 46.11 -20.40
N GLN A 603 6.77 45.38 -19.40
CA GLN A 603 5.86 45.92 -18.40
C GLN A 603 6.56 46.74 -17.31
N ALA A 604 7.89 46.60 -17.15
CA ALA A 604 8.69 47.47 -16.28
C ALA A 604 8.72 48.88 -16.89
N ARG A 605 8.08 49.86 -16.24
CA ARG A 605 7.64 51.08 -16.92
C ARG A 605 8.74 52.06 -17.28
N THR A 606 9.90 52.10 -16.63
CA THR A 606 10.83 53.19 -16.97
C THR A 606 12.33 52.88 -16.89
N ASN A 607 12.84 52.06 -15.96
CA ASN A 607 14.29 51.83 -15.85
C ASN A 607 14.68 50.53 -15.09
N PHE A 608 15.99 50.20 -15.08
CA PHE A 608 16.54 49.00 -14.42
C PHE A 608 16.27 48.94 -12.91
N ASP A 609 16.19 50.09 -12.23
CA ASP A 609 16.00 50.13 -10.78
C ASP A 609 14.56 49.74 -10.41
N GLU A 610 13.55 50.16 -11.17
CA GLU A 610 12.17 49.69 -11.01
C GLU A 610 12.00 48.19 -11.31
N TYR A 611 12.71 47.70 -12.34
CA TYR A 611 12.72 46.26 -12.65
C TYR A 611 13.36 45.47 -11.51
N LYS A 612 14.48 45.96 -10.96
CA LYS A 612 15.12 45.36 -9.80
C LYS A 612 14.17 45.34 -8.61
N ASP A 613 13.54 46.45 -8.26
CA ASP A 613 12.67 46.51 -7.08
C ASP A 613 11.48 45.53 -7.22
N ARG A 614 10.93 45.35 -8.42
CA ARG A 614 9.85 44.37 -8.69
C ARG A 614 10.28 42.89 -8.59
N GLU A 615 11.49 42.55 -9.02
CA GLU A 615 11.98 41.15 -9.05
C GLU A 615 12.57 40.70 -7.71
N PHE A 616 12.86 41.63 -6.80
CA PHE A 616 13.47 41.37 -5.49
C PHE A 616 12.53 41.69 -4.30
N GLU A 617 11.30 42.17 -4.56
CA GLU A 617 10.15 42.15 -3.64
C GLU A 617 9.50 40.77 -3.61
#